data_AF-A0A495JE53-F1
#
_entry.id   AF-A0A495JE53-F1
#
_cell.length_a   1.000
_cell.length_b   1.000
_cell.length_c   1.000
_cell.angle_alpha   90.00
_cell.angle_beta   90.00
_cell.angle_gamma   90.00
#
_symmetry.space_group_name_H-M   'P 1'
#
loop_
_entity.id
_entity.type
_entity.pdbx_description
1 polymer ?
#
loop_
_entity_poly.entity_id
_entity_poly.type
_entity_poly.pdbx_seq_one_letter_code
_entity_poly.pdbx_strand_id
1 'polypeptide(L)'
;MVWTGMERAAISALETEGFTPVQARILTAMVMHRYARERRKLVDVLSGHIGLESTASVNVAIDDLLARQLLTLTPYVGNVLITTSTDYVGQLKALNLLASATALESLGRMPVLRFESLGHMTDRNVLDTFHDAVCSAHRIIRITFFESLAGIEGLQDLRDRSSAGVEIRVLLGSPKVMKELRGASHEQRARRAIESWKTATSDWPNTEVRIAVTAQDIECGSSVSIDGRILRLDVHEPLAERSLMGEMLMVNERGGNLIRLFDANFDAAWDRATPTRRTLLVRRAVVAWRWTATAMATVTAAALLAPSAWRELLTGVAATSLLAAADENRARFRLLWRRLKGEP
;
A
#
# COMPACT_ATOMS: atom_id res chain seq x y z
N MET A 1 -1.01 -23.09 -8.34
CA MET A 1 -0.71 -21.80 -9.00
C MET A 1 -0.53 -22.04 -10.51
N VAL A 2 -1.09 -21.20 -11.39
CA VAL A 2 -0.99 -21.38 -12.86
C VAL A 2 0.20 -20.61 -13.41
N TRP A 3 1.00 -21.25 -14.28
CA TRP A 3 2.19 -20.64 -14.90
C TRP A 3 1.81 -19.59 -15.96
N THR A 4 2.45 -18.41 -15.91
CA THR A 4 2.25 -17.33 -16.88
C THR A 4 2.86 -17.68 -18.26
N GLY A 5 2.59 -16.85 -19.29
CA GLY A 5 3.15 -17.07 -20.63
C GLY A 5 4.69 -17.07 -20.67
N MET A 6 5.32 -16.17 -19.93
CA MET A 6 6.78 -16.09 -19.83
C MET A 6 7.38 -17.20 -18.98
N GLU A 7 6.73 -17.58 -17.87
CA GLU A 7 7.15 -18.73 -17.06
C GLU A 7 7.13 -20.02 -17.89
N ARG A 8 6.10 -20.23 -18.71
CA ARG A 8 6.02 -21.39 -19.60
C ARG A 8 7.13 -21.38 -20.66
N ALA A 9 7.49 -20.21 -21.19
CA ALA A 9 8.60 -20.08 -22.13
C ALA A 9 9.95 -20.44 -21.46
N ALA A 10 10.20 -19.99 -20.23
CA ALA A 10 11.40 -20.35 -19.47
C ALA A 10 11.45 -21.84 -19.12
N ILE A 11 10.33 -22.43 -18.68
CA ILE A 11 10.22 -23.86 -18.41
C ILE A 11 10.50 -24.66 -19.70
N SER A 12 9.90 -24.27 -20.82
CA SER A 12 10.08 -24.96 -22.11
C SER A 12 11.52 -24.88 -22.62
N ALA A 13 12.20 -23.75 -22.44
CA ALA A 13 13.61 -23.61 -22.80
C ALA A 13 14.49 -24.58 -21.99
N LEU A 14 14.27 -24.66 -20.67
CA LEU A 14 14.98 -25.59 -19.77
C LEU A 14 14.70 -27.06 -20.13
N GLU A 15 13.43 -27.42 -20.37
CA GLU A 15 13.07 -28.79 -20.75
C GLU A 15 13.70 -29.20 -22.09
N THR A 16 13.73 -28.29 -23.07
CA THR A 16 14.34 -28.54 -24.38
C THR A 16 15.86 -28.74 -24.28
N GLU A 17 16.51 -28.04 -23.35
CA GLU A 17 17.95 -28.17 -23.11
C GLU A 17 18.29 -29.24 -22.05
N GLY A 18 17.37 -30.17 -21.77
CA GLY A 18 17.66 -31.41 -21.04
C GLY A 18 17.45 -31.36 -19.52
N PHE A 19 16.78 -30.34 -18.99
CA PHE A 19 16.27 -30.39 -17.61
C PHE A 19 15.02 -31.26 -17.53
N THR A 20 14.85 -31.95 -16.41
CA THR A 20 13.56 -32.61 -16.16
C THR A 20 12.46 -31.58 -15.96
N PRO A 21 11.19 -31.93 -16.23
CA PRO A 21 10.05 -31.04 -15.99
C PRO A 21 10.03 -30.44 -14.58
N VAL A 22 10.42 -31.23 -13.58
CA VAL A 22 10.48 -30.82 -12.17
C VAL A 22 11.62 -29.81 -11.95
N GLN A 23 12.83 -30.09 -12.46
CA GLN A 23 13.97 -29.17 -12.33
C GLN A 23 13.69 -27.82 -13.01
N ALA A 24 13.11 -27.84 -14.22
CA ALA A 24 12.78 -26.64 -14.98
C ALA A 24 11.80 -25.74 -14.22
N ARG A 25 10.75 -26.32 -13.65
CA ARG A 25 9.74 -25.61 -12.83
C ARG A 25 10.34 -25.06 -11.54
N ILE A 26 11.15 -25.85 -10.84
CA ILE A 26 11.82 -25.40 -9.60
C ILE A 26 12.72 -24.20 -9.89
N LEU A 27 13.62 -24.31 -10.88
CA LEU A 27 14.56 -23.24 -11.20
C LEU A 27 13.84 -21.96 -11.64
N THR A 28 12.79 -22.09 -12.45
CA THR A 28 11.93 -20.97 -12.85
C THR A 28 11.27 -20.29 -11.64
N ALA A 29 10.68 -21.08 -10.72
CA ALA A 29 10.07 -20.55 -9.50
C ALA A 29 11.09 -19.88 -8.57
N MET A 30 12.27 -20.49 -8.40
CA MET A 30 13.36 -19.96 -7.60
C MET A 30 13.86 -18.61 -8.13
N VAL A 31 14.04 -18.48 -9.45
CA VAL A 31 14.44 -17.22 -10.11
C VAL A 31 13.37 -16.15 -9.99
N MET A 32 12.10 -16.49 -10.25
CA MET A 32 11.01 -15.54 -10.27
C MET A 32 10.65 -15.03 -8.87
N HIS A 33 10.46 -15.94 -7.93
CA HIS A 33 10.00 -15.62 -6.58
C HIS A 33 11.14 -15.28 -5.61
N ARG A 34 12.40 -15.52 -6.01
CA ARG A 34 13.61 -15.28 -5.22
C ARG A 34 13.51 -15.94 -3.84
N TYR A 35 13.08 -17.20 -3.82
CA TYR A 35 12.95 -17.93 -2.57
C TYR A 35 14.31 -18.07 -1.87
N ALA A 36 14.27 -17.84 -0.57
CA ALA A 36 15.36 -18.11 0.36
C ALA A 36 14.76 -18.82 1.57
N ARG A 37 14.88 -20.15 1.59
CA ARG A 37 14.15 -21.02 2.54
C ARG A 37 14.98 -22.24 2.91
N GLU A 38 14.82 -22.73 4.13
CA GLU A 38 15.27 -24.07 4.52
C GLU A 38 14.61 -25.13 3.62
N ARG A 39 15.30 -26.25 3.37
CA ARG A 39 14.85 -27.32 2.47
C ARG A 39 13.39 -27.72 2.70
N ARG A 40 13.01 -28.03 3.95
CA ARG A 40 11.65 -28.47 4.28
C ARG A 40 10.61 -27.43 3.86
N LYS A 41 10.81 -26.17 4.27
CA LYS A 41 9.92 -25.05 3.94
C LYS A 41 9.88 -24.76 2.45
N LEU A 42 11.01 -24.93 1.76
CA LEU A 42 11.09 -24.75 0.32
C LEU A 42 10.24 -25.79 -0.42
N VAL A 43 10.39 -27.06 -0.07
CA VAL A 43 9.59 -28.16 -0.62
C VAL A 43 8.10 -27.92 -0.37
N ASP A 44 7.72 -27.52 0.85
CA ASP A 44 6.33 -27.23 1.20
C ASP A 44 5.75 -26.12 0.29
N VAL A 45 6.49 -25.03 0.05
CA VAL A 45 6.04 -23.94 -0.82
C VAL A 45 5.98 -24.37 -2.29
N LEU A 46 7.00 -25.10 -2.76
CA LEU A 46 7.07 -25.60 -4.14
C LEU A 46 5.92 -26.56 -4.46
N SER A 47 5.45 -27.33 -3.47
CA SER A 47 4.31 -28.25 -3.65
C SER A 47 2.99 -27.56 -4.04
N GLY A 48 2.88 -26.23 -3.83
CA GLY A 48 1.74 -25.42 -4.29
C GLY A 48 1.75 -25.05 -5.79
N HIS A 49 2.83 -25.38 -6.51
CA HIS A 49 2.95 -25.15 -7.95
C HIS A 49 2.52 -26.39 -8.74
N ILE A 50 1.85 -26.18 -9.87
CA ILE A 50 1.39 -27.27 -10.74
C ILE A 50 2.61 -28.03 -11.30
N GLY A 51 2.62 -29.35 -11.09
CA GLY A 51 3.69 -30.25 -11.52
C GLY A 51 4.85 -30.40 -10.52
N LEU A 52 4.70 -29.89 -9.29
CA LEU A 52 5.68 -30.02 -8.19
C LEU A 52 5.08 -30.67 -6.93
N GLU A 53 3.98 -31.40 -7.07
CA GLU A 53 3.21 -31.97 -5.94
C GLU A 53 3.97 -33.11 -5.23
N SER A 54 4.91 -33.77 -5.92
CA SER A 54 5.68 -34.90 -5.37
C SER A 54 6.90 -34.42 -4.58
N THR A 55 6.82 -34.48 -3.25
CA THR A 55 7.91 -34.17 -2.33
C THR A 55 9.21 -34.91 -2.66
N ALA A 56 9.14 -36.21 -3.00
CA ALA A 56 10.32 -36.99 -3.35
C ALA A 56 11.00 -36.47 -4.62
N SER A 57 10.23 -36.22 -5.67
CA SER A 57 10.74 -35.70 -6.95
C SER A 57 11.32 -34.29 -6.80
N VAL A 58 10.70 -33.45 -5.98
CA VAL A 58 11.19 -32.09 -5.68
C VAL A 58 12.53 -32.14 -4.95
N ASN A 59 12.69 -33.02 -3.95
CA ASN A 59 13.97 -33.14 -3.23
C ASN A 59 15.11 -33.58 -4.15
N VAL A 60 14.87 -34.61 -4.97
CA VAL A 60 15.86 -35.09 -5.95
C VAL A 60 16.24 -33.97 -6.93
N ALA A 61 15.25 -33.25 -7.47
CA ALA A 61 15.51 -32.14 -8.37
C ALA A 61 16.27 -30.98 -7.70
N ILE A 62 16.01 -30.69 -6.42
CA ILE A 62 16.78 -29.70 -5.66
C ILE A 62 18.25 -30.16 -5.51
N ASP A 63 18.49 -31.42 -5.16
CA ASP A 63 19.84 -31.97 -5.04
C ASP A 63 20.59 -31.88 -6.38
N ASP A 64 19.94 -32.22 -7.49
CA ASP A 64 20.52 -32.11 -8.83
C ASP A 64 20.85 -30.66 -9.21
N LEU A 65 19.97 -29.71 -8.89
CA LEU A 65 20.18 -28.30 -9.18
C LEU A 65 21.28 -27.69 -8.30
N LEU A 66 21.44 -28.16 -7.06
CA LEU A 66 22.57 -27.82 -6.19
C LEU A 66 23.89 -28.39 -6.75
N ALA A 67 23.88 -29.64 -7.21
CA ALA A 67 25.05 -30.27 -7.83
C ALA A 67 25.49 -29.55 -9.12
N ARG A 68 24.53 -29.04 -9.90
CA ARG A 68 24.76 -28.17 -11.07
C ARG A 68 25.13 -26.74 -10.71
N GLN A 69 25.21 -26.42 -9.41
CA GLN A 69 25.51 -25.11 -8.84
C GLN A 69 24.49 -24.00 -9.16
N LEU A 70 23.36 -24.34 -9.79
CA LEU A 70 22.28 -23.39 -10.17
C LEU A 70 21.49 -22.92 -8.94
N LEU A 71 21.44 -23.76 -7.91
CA LEU A 71 21.06 -23.38 -6.56
C LEU A 71 22.29 -23.38 -5.65
N THR A 72 22.22 -22.64 -4.55
CA THR A 72 23.29 -22.61 -3.54
C THR A 72 22.75 -22.70 -2.13
N LEU A 73 23.63 -23.12 -1.21
CA LEU A 73 23.38 -23.19 0.22
C LEU A 73 23.94 -21.92 0.88
N THR A 74 23.05 -21.06 1.35
CA THR A 74 23.39 -19.81 2.02
C THR A 74 23.22 -19.98 3.55
N PRO A 75 24.28 -19.81 4.35
CA PRO A 75 24.16 -19.84 5.80
C PRO A 75 23.33 -18.65 6.29
N TYR A 76 22.37 -18.90 7.19
CA TYR A 76 21.54 -17.88 7.82
C TYR A 76 21.25 -18.27 9.27
N VAL A 77 21.90 -17.59 10.22
CA VAL A 77 21.72 -17.69 11.69
C VAL A 77 21.22 -19.06 12.16
N GLY A 78 22.14 -20.02 12.28
CA GLY A 78 21.86 -21.37 12.78
C GLY A 78 21.15 -22.30 11.77
N ASN A 79 20.82 -21.82 10.57
CA ASN A 79 20.18 -22.59 9.51
C ASN A 79 20.94 -22.46 8.18
N VAL A 80 20.55 -23.31 7.22
CA VAL A 80 21.01 -23.24 5.84
C VAL A 80 19.80 -23.02 4.93
N LEU A 81 19.83 -21.94 4.16
CA LEU A 81 18.81 -21.60 3.18
C LEU A 81 19.26 -22.08 1.80
N ILE A 82 18.30 -22.56 1.01
CA ILE A 82 18.50 -22.81 -0.41
C ILE A 82 18.04 -21.55 -1.15
N THR A 83 18.92 -21.02 -1.99
CA THR A 83 18.69 -19.84 -2.84
C THR A 83 19.11 -20.14 -4.28
N THR A 84 18.65 -19.33 -5.22
CA THR A 84 19.22 -19.34 -6.58
C THR A 84 20.66 -18.83 -6.51
N SER A 85 21.57 -19.48 -7.23
CA SER A 85 22.95 -18.98 -7.37
C SER A 85 22.95 -17.54 -7.88
N THR A 86 23.85 -16.69 -7.38
CA THR A 86 23.97 -15.30 -7.88
C THR A 86 24.51 -15.24 -9.31
N ASP A 87 25.17 -16.29 -9.78
CA ASP A 87 25.70 -16.41 -11.14
C ASP A 87 25.06 -17.59 -11.92
N TYR A 88 23.77 -17.85 -11.70
CA TYR A 88 23.06 -18.92 -12.42
C TYR A 88 23.12 -18.72 -13.95
N VAL A 89 23.16 -17.48 -14.44
CA VAL A 89 23.26 -17.18 -15.88
C VAL A 89 24.64 -17.58 -16.43
N GLY A 90 25.72 -17.22 -15.73
CA GLY A 90 27.08 -17.62 -16.12
C GLY A 90 27.24 -19.13 -16.13
N GLN A 91 26.69 -19.82 -15.12
CA GLN A 91 26.70 -21.28 -15.04
C GLN A 91 25.92 -21.95 -16.18
N LEU A 92 24.73 -21.46 -16.52
CA LEU A 92 23.96 -21.98 -17.66
C LEU A 92 24.72 -21.79 -18.98
N LYS A 93 25.36 -20.63 -19.17
CA LYS A 93 26.20 -20.37 -20.35
C LYS A 93 27.42 -21.30 -20.40
N ALA A 94 28.07 -21.57 -19.26
CA ALA A 94 29.20 -22.49 -19.17
C ALA A 94 28.79 -23.94 -19.50
N LEU A 95 27.54 -24.32 -19.25
CA LEU A 95 26.95 -25.60 -19.63
C LEU A 95 26.43 -25.63 -21.08
N ASN A 96 26.65 -24.58 -21.86
CA ASN A 96 26.15 -24.40 -23.23
C ASN A 96 24.61 -24.41 -23.35
N LEU A 97 23.92 -23.93 -22.30
CA LEU A 97 22.45 -23.85 -22.19
C LEU A 97 21.97 -22.42 -22.48
N LEU A 98 22.21 -21.96 -23.71
CA LEU A 98 22.06 -20.55 -24.07
C LEU A 98 20.60 -20.10 -24.06
N ALA A 99 19.65 -20.92 -24.51
CA ALA A 99 18.24 -20.56 -24.52
C ALA A 99 17.68 -20.47 -23.09
N SER A 100 18.06 -21.41 -22.22
CA SER A 100 17.72 -21.37 -20.80
C SER A 100 18.32 -20.16 -20.11
N ALA A 101 19.60 -19.85 -20.39
CA ALA A 101 20.26 -18.68 -19.84
C ALA A 101 19.51 -17.39 -20.23
N THR A 102 19.17 -17.20 -21.52
CA THR A 102 18.44 -16.02 -21.98
C THR A 102 17.01 -15.95 -21.41
N ALA A 103 16.30 -17.07 -21.35
CA ALA A 103 14.94 -17.10 -20.84
C ALA A 103 14.89 -16.79 -19.33
N LEU A 104 15.76 -17.42 -18.53
CA LEU A 104 15.85 -17.16 -17.09
C LEU A 104 16.46 -15.80 -16.78
N GLU A 105 17.42 -15.32 -17.57
CA GLU A 105 17.96 -13.97 -17.45
C GLU A 105 16.86 -12.94 -17.69
N SER A 106 16.02 -13.11 -18.71
CA SER A 106 14.87 -12.22 -18.96
C SER A 106 13.85 -12.25 -17.82
N LEU A 107 13.59 -13.43 -17.26
CA LEU A 107 12.69 -13.61 -16.12
C LEU A 107 13.25 -13.00 -14.82
N GLY A 108 14.53 -13.24 -14.53
CA GLY A 108 15.21 -12.77 -13.32
C GLY A 108 15.60 -11.29 -13.36
N ARG A 109 15.81 -10.74 -14.57
CA ARG A 109 15.99 -9.31 -14.82
C ARG A 109 14.70 -8.53 -14.73
N MET A 110 13.52 -9.15 -14.69
CA MET A 110 12.31 -8.41 -14.38
C MET A 110 12.51 -7.70 -13.05
N PRO A 111 12.67 -6.37 -13.05
CA PRO A 111 12.76 -5.68 -11.80
C PRO A 111 11.36 -5.81 -11.19
N VAL A 112 11.30 -6.42 -10.02
CA VAL A 112 10.33 -5.96 -9.04
C VAL A 112 10.89 -4.60 -8.60
N LEU A 113 10.82 -3.59 -9.48
CA LEU A 113 10.98 -2.19 -9.09
C LEU A 113 9.93 -2.04 -8.00
N ARG A 114 10.37 -1.99 -6.75
CA ARG A 114 9.49 -1.78 -5.59
C ARG A 114 9.44 -0.31 -5.28
N PHE A 115 10.57 0.37 -5.51
CA PHE A 115 10.77 1.78 -5.35
C PHE A 115 11.70 2.29 -6.45
N GLU A 116 11.53 3.56 -6.79
CA GLU A 116 12.36 4.34 -7.69
C GLU A 116 12.62 5.69 -7.03
N SER A 117 13.86 6.20 -7.10
CA SER A 117 14.13 7.58 -6.74
C SER A 117 13.75 8.49 -7.90
N LEU A 118 12.90 9.47 -7.61
CA LEU A 118 12.47 10.47 -8.58
C LEU A 118 13.36 11.72 -8.60
N GLY A 119 14.32 11.81 -7.66
CA GLY A 119 15.18 12.96 -7.46
C GLY A 119 14.73 13.88 -6.32
N HIS A 120 15.26 15.09 -6.29
CA HIS A 120 14.93 16.09 -5.28
C HIS A 120 13.52 16.65 -5.49
N MET A 121 12.88 17.11 -4.42
CA MET A 121 11.54 17.73 -4.48
C MET A 121 11.39 18.91 -5.48
N THR A 122 12.50 19.52 -5.90
CA THR A 122 12.54 20.60 -6.90
C THR A 122 12.59 20.10 -8.35
N ASP A 123 12.81 18.81 -8.56
CA ASP A 123 12.99 18.24 -9.89
C ASP A 123 11.65 18.13 -10.61
N ARG A 124 11.63 18.50 -11.90
CA ARG A 124 10.41 18.46 -12.71
C ARG A 124 9.78 17.07 -12.77
N ASN A 125 10.60 16.01 -12.78
CA ASN A 125 10.14 14.63 -12.77
C ASN A 125 9.26 14.31 -11.55
N VAL A 126 9.53 14.92 -10.39
CA VAL A 126 8.70 14.78 -9.19
C VAL A 126 7.31 15.35 -9.44
N LEU A 127 7.18 16.48 -10.14
CA LEU A 127 5.89 17.09 -10.46
C LEU A 127 5.14 16.29 -11.53
N ASP A 128 5.81 15.91 -12.62
CA ASP A 128 5.18 15.16 -13.71
C ASP A 128 4.59 13.82 -13.21
N THR A 129 5.37 13.08 -12.42
CA THR A 129 4.91 11.82 -11.80
C THR A 129 3.82 12.05 -10.74
N PHE A 130 3.64 13.27 -10.22
CA PHE A 130 2.59 13.56 -9.23
C PHE A 130 1.25 13.67 -9.94
N HIS A 131 1.24 14.40 -11.04
CA HIS A 131 0.09 14.51 -11.94
C HIS A 131 -0.38 13.13 -12.39
N ASP A 132 0.52 12.34 -12.96
CA ASP A 132 0.19 10.99 -13.45
C ASP A 132 -0.42 10.11 -12.36
N ALA A 133 0.17 10.13 -11.16
CA ALA A 133 -0.29 9.34 -10.04
C ALA A 133 -1.70 9.81 -9.57
N VAL A 134 -1.92 11.12 -9.41
CA VAL A 134 -3.23 11.67 -9.03
C VAL A 134 -4.30 11.32 -10.08
N CYS A 135 -4.01 11.50 -11.35
CA CYS A 135 -4.94 11.18 -12.43
C CYS A 135 -5.34 9.70 -12.46
N SER A 136 -4.43 8.80 -12.05
CA SER A 136 -4.67 7.36 -11.94
C SER A 136 -5.53 6.93 -10.74
N ALA A 137 -5.82 7.83 -9.79
CA ALA A 137 -6.56 7.49 -8.58
C ALA A 137 -8.03 7.15 -8.86
N HIS A 138 -8.51 6.09 -8.22
CA HIS A 138 -9.88 5.59 -8.38
C HIS A 138 -10.71 5.60 -7.09
N ARG A 139 -10.07 5.55 -5.91
CA ARG A 139 -10.78 5.40 -4.64
C ARG A 139 -10.37 6.42 -3.59
N ILE A 140 -9.08 6.53 -3.29
CA ILE A 140 -8.59 7.37 -2.20
C ILE A 140 -7.21 7.95 -2.50
N ILE A 141 -7.05 9.23 -2.18
CA ILE A 141 -5.77 9.93 -2.16
C ILE A 141 -5.53 10.44 -0.73
N ARG A 142 -4.42 10.03 -0.13
CA ARG A 142 -3.96 10.49 1.18
C ARG A 142 -2.74 11.38 1.00
N ILE A 143 -2.83 12.60 1.50
CA ILE A 143 -1.80 13.63 1.34
C ILE A 143 -1.42 14.15 2.71
N THR A 144 -0.13 14.20 3.02
CA THR A 144 0.37 14.85 4.23
C THR A 144 1.31 15.99 3.85
N PHE A 145 1.18 17.14 4.51
CA PHE A 145 2.06 18.29 4.32
C PHE A 145 2.44 18.94 5.64
N PHE A 146 3.66 19.45 5.72
CA PHE A 146 4.08 20.33 6.80
C PHE A 146 3.36 21.68 6.73
N GLU A 147 3.63 22.45 5.67
CA GLU A 147 3.17 23.84 5.52
C GLU A 147 2.90 24.23 4.05
N SER A 148 2.62 23.25 3.18
CA SER A 148 2.36 23.50 1.75
C SER A 148 1.04 24.25 1.55
N LEU A 149 1.08 25.35 0.77
CA LEU A 149 -0.11 26.11 0.39
C LEU A 149 -0.95 25.32 -0.63
N ALA A 150 -2.26 25.58 -0.71
CA ALA A 150 -3.11 25.06 -1.77
C ALA A 150 -2.94 25.86 -3.08
N GLY A 151 -1.68 26.02 -3.50
CA GLY A 151 -1.25 26.50 -4.80
C GLY A 151 -0.25 25.52 -5.44
N ILE A 152 -0.28 24.26 -4.98
CA ILE A 152 0.52 23.19 -5.57
C ILE A 152 0.12 22.98 -7.03
N GLU A 153 1.12 22.76 -7.88
CA GLU A 153 0.89 22.26 -9.23
C GLU A 153 0.21 20.88 -9.12
N GLY A 154 -0.88 20.68 -9.85
CA GLY A 154 -1.75 19.51 -9.73
C GLY A 154 -2.95 19.66 -8.78
N LEU A 155 -3.18 20.84 -8.20
CA LEU A 155 -4.39 21.12 -7.41
C LEU A 155 -5.69 20.92 -8.24
N GLN A 156 -5.66 21.27 -9.52
CA GLN A 156 -6.80 21.06 -10.41
C GLN A 156 -7.09 19.57 -10.61
N ASP A 157 -6.07 18.73 -10.75
CA ASP A 157 -6.27 17.28 -10.91
C ASP A 157 -6.89 16.67 -9.67
N LEU A 158 -6.47 17.12 -8.47
CA LEU A 158 -7.10 16.73 -7.21
C LEU A 158 -8.58 17.10 -7.21
N ARG A 159 -8.94 18.33 -7.62
CA ARG A 159 -10.35 18.75 -7.73
C ARG A 159 -11.14 17.86 -8.67
N ASP A 160 -10.56 17.53 -9.82
CA ASP A 160 -11.21 16.71 -10.84
C ASP A 160 -11.43 15.28 -10.35
N ARG A 161 -10.44 14.70 -9.65
CA ARG A 161 -10.58 13.38 -9.00
C ARG A 161 -11.61 13.39 -7.89
N SER A 162 -11.60 14.41 -7.05
CA SER A 162 -12.61 14.62 -6.00
C SER A 162 -14.03 14.63 -6.59
N SER A 163 -14.20 15.36 -7.70
CA SER A 163 -15.46 15.45 -8.46
C SER A 163 -15.87 14.12 -9.10
N ALA A 164 -14.90 13.29 -9.49
CA ALA A 164 -15.11 11.93 -9.98
C ALA A 164 -15.44 10.90 -8.88
N GLY A 165 -15.52 11.31 -7.61
CA GLY A 165 -15.90 10.43 -6.50
C GLY A 165 -14.73 9.89 -5.67
N VAL A 166 -13.49 10.27 -5.99
CA VAL A 166 -12.30 9.87 -5.23
C VAL A 166 -12.28 10.59 -3.89
N GLU A 167 -12.06 9.84 -2.80
CA GLU A 167 -11.90 10.43 -1.46
C GLU A 167 -10.52 11.08 -1.33
N ILE A 168 -10.47 12.37 -0.98
CA ILE A 168 -9.21 13.08 -0.77
C ILE A 168 -9.07 13.46 0.71
N ARG A 169 -8.02 12.93 1.35
CA ARG A 169 -7.67 13.22 2.75
C ARG A 169 -6.39 14.02 2.80
N VAL A 170 -6.48 15.26 3.26
CA VAL A 170 -5.32 16.15 3.41
C VAL A 170 -5.02 16.37 4.88
N LEU A 171 -3.87 15.91 5.34
CA LEU A 171 -3.37 16.10 6.70
C LEU A 171 -2.31 17.21 6.70
N LEU A 172 -2.54 18.26 7.48
CA LEU A 172 -1.65 19.42 7.58
C LEU A 172 -1.01 19.50 8.98
N GLY A 173 0.23 19.95 9.07
CA GLY A 173 0.87 20.24 10.35
C GLY A 173 0.17 21.37 11.13
N SER A 174 -0.03 21.21 12.44
CA SER A 174 -0.57 22.31 13.24
C SER A 174 0.45 23.44 13.41
N PRO A 175 0.00 24.69 13.59
CA PRO A 175 0.89 25.82 13.84
C PRO A 175 1.79 25.60 15.07
N LYS A 176 1.25 24.99 16.13
CA LYS A 176 2.01 24.67 17.34
C LYS A 176 3.12 23.67 17.05
N VAL A 177 2.81 22.58 16.36
CA VAL A 177 3.79 21.56 15.97
C VAL A 177 4.85 22.16 15.03
N MET A 178 4.45 23.00 14.08
CA MET A 178 5.41 23.69 13.17
C MET A 178 6.32 24.66 13.90
N LYS A 179 5.81 25.35 14.92
CA LYS A 179 6.62 26.19 15.80
C LYS A 179 7.66 25.36 16.55
N GLU A 180 7.25 24.22 17.11
CA GLU A 180 8.13 23.35 17.89
C GLU A 180 9.22 22.72 17.01
N LEU A 181 8.86 22.28 15.80
CA LEU A 181 9.80 21.63 14.87
C LEU A 181 10.75 22.62 14.19
N ARG A 182 10.24 23.77 13.73
CA ARG A 182 10.99 24.66 12.81
C ARG A 182 11.00 26.14 13.22
N GLY A 183 10.35 26.50 14.32
CA GLY A 183 10.38 27.85 14.89
C GLY A 183 9.20 28.76 14.48
N ALA A 184 9.19 29.98 15.03
CA ALA A 184 8.04 30.90 14.97
C ALA A 184 7.61 31.31 13.55
N SER A 185 8.53 31.38 12.59
CA SER A 185 8.19 31.72 11.19
C SER A 185 7.35 30.63 10.50
N HIS A 186 7.53 29.36 10.91
CA HIS A 186 6.78 28.22 10.39
C HIS A 186 5.38 28.13 11.01
N GLU A 187 5.18 28.65 12.22
CA GLU A 187 3.83 28.80 12.80
C GLU A 187 2.92 29.62 11.87
N GLN A 188 3.42 30.77 11.37
CA GLN A 188 2.66 31.64 10.48
C GLN A 188 2.44 31.02 9.10
N ARG A 189 3.42 30.27 8.58
CA ARG A 189 3.28 29.53 7.31
C ARG A 189 2.23 28.43 7.42
N ALA A 190 2.23 27.65 8.50
CA ALA A 190 1.22 26.63 8.77
C ALA A 190 -0.20 27.22 8.83
N ARG A 191 -0.38 28.36 9.51
CA ARG A 191 -1.68 29.06 9.55
C ARG A 191 -2.15 29.46 8.15
N ARG A 192 -1.25 29.99 7.32
CA ARG A 192 -1.54 30.37 5.93
C ARG A 192 -1.89 29.14 5.07
N ALA A 193 -1.15 28.04 5.23
CA ALA A 193 -1.44 26.78 4.54
C ALA A 193 -2.83 26.24 4.89
N ILE A 194 -3.19 26.23 6.17
CA ILE A 194 -4.50 25.77 6.64
C ILE A 194 -5.63 26.59 6.02
N GLU A 195 -5.56 27.92 6.06
CA GLU A 195 -6.62 28.76 5.47
C GLU A 195 -6.64 28.66 3.94
N SER A 196 -5.48 28.52 3.30
CA SER A 196 -5.36 28.29 1.85
C SER A 196 -6.07 26.99 1.44
N TRP A 197 -5.76 25.86 2.07
CA TRP A 197 -6.42 24.58 1.81
C TRP A 197 -7.91 24.60 2.13
N LYS A 198 -8.30 25.24 3.23
CA LYS A 198 -9.70 25.38 3.61
C LYS A 198 -10.50 26.19 2.59
N THR A 199 -9.89 27.20 1.97
CA THR A 199 -10.53 28.03 0.95
C THR A 199 -10.58 27.30 -0.39
N ALA A 200 -9.45 26.75 -0.83
CA ALA A 200 -9.31 26.09 -2.12
C ALA A 200 -10.22 24.87 -2.25
N THR A 201 -10.42 24.11 -1.18
CA THR A 201 -11.26 22.90 -1.19
C THR A 201 -12.71 23.16 -0.75
N SER A 202 -13.15 24.43 -0.68
CA SER A 202 -14.44 24.84 -0.07
C SER A 202 -15.64 24.17 -0.73
N ASP A 203 -15.57 24.01 -2.05
CA ASP A 203 -16.58 23.44 -2.93
C ASP A 203 -16.26 22.01 -3.39
N TRP A 204 -15.13 21.42 -2.95
CA TRP A 204 -14.70 20.11 -3.43
C TRP A 204 -15.51 18.99 -2.79
N PRO A 205 -16.19 18.14 -3.58
CA PRO A 205 -16.87 16.96 -3.05
C PRO A 205 -15.85 15.95 -2.51
N ASN A 206 -16.21 15.13 -1.52
CA ASN A 206 -15.36 14.03 -1.04
C ASN A 206 -13.94 14.40 -0.58
N THR A 207 -13.69 15.69 -0.27
CA THR A 207 -12.41 16.17 0.25
C THR A 207 -12.55 16.57 1.71
N GLU A 208 -11.59 16.15 2.53
CA GLU A 208 -11.48 16.58 3.92
C GLU A 208 -10.05 17.04 4.20
N VAL A 209 -9.95 18.14 4.94
CA VAL A 209 -8.67 18.66 5.43
C VAL A 209 -8.68 18.60 6.95
N ARG A 210 -7.67 17.97 7.53
CA ARG A 210 -7.47 17.88 8.98
C ARG A 210 -6.10 18.41 9.39
N ILE A 211 -6.01 18.83 10.64
CA ILE A 211 -4.81 19.37 11.26
C ILE A 211 -4.28 18.34 12.26
N ALA A 212 -3.06 17.89 12.04
CA ALA A 212 -2.32 16.98 12.89
C ALA A 212 -2.03 17.56 14.28
N VAL A 213 -1.99 16.71 15.29
CA VAL A 213 -1.90 17.15 16.70
C VAL A 213 -0.46 17.12 17.19
N THR A 214 0.33 16.13 16.76
CA THR A 214 1.72 15.93 17.20
C THR A 214 2.71 16.05 16.03
N ALA A 215 4.01 16.09 16.33
CA ALA A 215 5.06 16.01 15.33
C ALA A 215 5.09 14.64 14.63
N GLN A 216 4.88 13.56 15.38
CA GLN A 216 4.84 12.19 14.86
C GLN A 216 3.75 12.00 13.80
N ASP A 217 2.62 12.70 13.96
CA ASP A 217 1.49 12.63 13.03
C ASP A 217 1.83 13.09 11.60
N ILE A 218 2.93 13.82 11.42
CA ILE A 218 3.35 14.45 10.15
C ILE A 218 4.82 14.19 9.83
N GLU A 219 5.45 13.17 10.43
CA GLU A 219 6.85 12.82 10.15
C GLU A 219 7.10 12.59 8.67
N CYS A 220 6.15 11.96 7.97
CA CYS A 220 6.22 11.76 6.51
C CYS A 220 5.65 12.95 5.72
N GLY A 221 5.71 14.18 6.24
CA GLY A 221 5.16 15.35 5.56
C GLY A 221 5.71 15.51 4.13
N SER A 222 4.87 16.01 3.23
CA SER A 222 5.10 16.06 1.77
C SER A 222 5.00 14.71 1.03
N SER A 223 4.44 13.68 1.68
CA SER A 223 4.19 12.37 1.07
C SER A 223 2.74 12.17 0.65
N VAL A 224 2.52 11.28 -0.32
CA VAL A 224 1.22 10.99 -0.92
C VAL A 224 1.04 9.48 -1.14
N SER A 225 -0.08 8.92 -0.70
CA SER A 225 -0.50 7.56 -1.02
C SER A 225 -1.78 7.56 -1.85
N ILE A 226 -1.80 6.76 -2.91
CA ILE A 226 -2.91 6.65 -3.87
C ILE A 226 -3.36 5.20 -3.92
N ASP A 227 -4.63 4.98 -3.59
CA ASP A 227 -5.35 3.70 -3.62
C ASP A 227 -4.71 2.54 -2.83
N GLY A 228 -3.67 2.81 -2.02
CA GLY A 228 -2.85 1.75 -1.41
C GLY A 228 -1.98 1.00 -2.42
N ARG A 229 -1.75 1.59 -3.61
CA ARG A 229 -0.97 1.01 -4.71
C ARG A 229 0.25 1.82 -5.07
N ILE A 230 0.22 3.14 -4.89
CA ILE A 230 1.34 4.03 -5.14
C ILE A 230 1.58 4.83 -3.86
N LEU A 231 2.83 4.89 -3.41
CA LEU A 231 3.28 5.79 -2.36
C LEU A 231 4.42 6.64 -2.90
N ARG A 232 4.25 7.94 -2.83
CA ARG A 232 5.29 8.95 -3.05
C ARG A 232 5.75 9.39 -1.67
N LEU A 233 6.92 8.93 -1.26
CA LEU A 233 7.50 9.17 0.06
C LEU A 233 8.61 10.21 -0.07
N ASP A 234 8.42 11.37 0.57
CA ASP A 234 9.49 12.33 0.77
C ASP A 234 10.42 11.81 1.88
N VAL A 235 11.66 11.47 1.52
CA VAL A 235 12.69 11.01 2.44
C VAL A 235 13.58 12.19 2.81
N HIS A 236 13.39 12.67 4.04
CA HIS A 236 14.27 13.62 4.72
C HIS A 236 14.17 13.39 6.23
N GLU A 237 15.13 13.92 6.98
CA GLU A 237 15.11 13.88 8.45
C GLU A 237 14.58 15.22 8.99
N PRO A 238 13.28 15.35 9.31
CA PRO A 238 12.67 16.63 9.66
C PRO A 238 13.21 17.23 10.96
N LEU A 239 13.87 16.44 11.82
CA LEU A 239 14.45 16.92 13.09
C LEU A 239 15.91 17.39 12.94
N ALA A 240 16.66 16.85 11.99
CA ALA A 240 18.06 17.21 11.75
C ALA A 240 18.21 18.20 10.58
N GLU A 241 17.34 18.10 9.58
CA GLU A 241 17.41 18.90 8.36
C GLU A 241 16.37 20.03 8.41
N ARG A 242 16.86 21.27 8.48
CA ARG A 242 16.00 22.47 8.37
C ARG A 242 15.53 22.74 6.93
N SER A 243 16.05 21.98 5.96
CA SER A 243 15.66 22.04 4.56
C SER A 243 14.29 21.40 4.34
N LEU A 244 13.65 21.75 3.22
CA LEU A 244 12.46 21.08 2.67
C LEU A 244 12.83 20.23 1.43
N MET A 245 14.14 20.04 1.17
CA MET A 245 14.67 19.38 -0.01
C MET A 245 14.99 17.91 0.24
N GLY A 246 13.98 17.13 0.61
CA GLY A 246 14.13 15.68 0.65
C GLY A 246 14.22 15.07 -0.75
N GLU A 247 14.54 13.78 -0.77
CA GLU A 247 14.54 12.95 -1.96
C GLU A 247 13.19 12.23 -2.08
N MET A 248 12.52 12.36 -3.22
CA MET A 248 11.23 11.73 -3.45
C MET A 248 11.42 10.30 -3.92
N LEU A 249 10.92 9.34 -3.16
CA LEU A 249 10.83 7.94 -3.56
C LEU A 249 9.42 7.59 -4.02
N MET A 250 9.30 7.00 -5.20
CA MET A 250 8.05 6.40 -5.67
C MET A 250 8.06 4.90 -5.43
N VAL A 251 7.19 4.42 -4.56
CA VAL A 251 6.93 3.02 -4.25
C VAL A 251 5.67 2.57 -4.97
N ASN A 252 5.74 1.46 -5.71
CA ASN A 252 4.59 0.90 -6.41
C ASN A 252 3.97 -0.29 -5.64
N GLU A 253 2.93 -0.89 -6.22
CA GLU A 253 2.13 -1.94 -5.57
C GLU A 253 2.96 -3.14 -5.09
N ARG A 254 4.09 -3.41 -5.75
CA ARG A 254 5.01 -4.49 -5.38
C ARG A 254 5.84 -4.18 -4.14
N GLY A 255 5.95 -2.89 -3.77
CA GLY A 255 6.49 -2.40 -2.51
C GLY A 255 5.47 -2.35 -1.36
N GLY A 256 4.32 -3.02 -1.49
CA GLY A 256 3.13 -2.84 -0.65
C GLY A 256 3.29 -2.91 0.88
N ASN A 257 4.40 -3.43 1.43
CA ASN A 257 4.69 -3.29 2.86
C ASN A 257 4.89 -1.83 3.28
N LEU A 258 5.67 -1.05 2.52
CA LEU A 258 5.91 0.37 2.81
C LEU A 258 4.64 1.19 2.66
N ILE A 259 3.85 0.90 1.61
CA ILE A 259 2.56 1.55 1.38
C ILE A 259 1.61 1.29 2.55
N ARG A 260 1.49 0.03 3.00
CA ARG A 260 0.65 -0.32 4.15
C ARG A 260 1.13 0.34 5.45
N LEU A 261 2.44 0.44 5.66
CA LEU A 261 3.00 1.10 6.84
C LEU A 261 2.64 2.59 6.84
N PHE A 262 2.84 3.26 5.71
CA PHE A 262 2.45 4.66 5.55
C PHE A 262 0.94 4.84 5.75
N ASP A 263 0.11 4.04 5.06
CA ASP A 263 -1.35 4.13 5.16
C ASP A 263 -1.84 3.92 6.59
N ALA A 264 -1.27 2.95 7.32
CA ALA A 264 -1.62 2.69 8.71
C ALA A 264 -1.24 3.86 9.63
N ASN A 265 -0.04 4.42 9.45
CA ASN A 265 0.41 5.59 10.21
C ASN A 265 -0.44 6.83 9.89
N PHE A 266 -0.72 7.07 8.61
CA PHE A 266 -1.59 8.14 8.16
C PHE A 266 -2.99 8.00 8.76
N ASP A 267 -3.62 6.83 8.64
CA ASP A 267 -4.98 6.63 9.13
C ASP A 267 -5.04 6.77 10.67
N ALA A 268 -3.98 6.38 11.39
CA ALA A 268 -3.88 6.61 12.83
C ALA A 268 -3.75 8.09 13.19
N ALA A 269 -2.92 8.85 12.47
CA ALA A 269 -2.80 10.30 12.63
C ALA A 269 -4.10 11.02 12.26
N TRP A 270 -4.73 10.60 11.16
CA TRP A 270 -6.01 11.11 10.67
C TRP A 270 -7.12 10.98 11.71
N ASP A 271 -7.21 9.83 12.38
CA ASP A 271 -8.21 9.57 13.43
C ASP A 271 -8.05 10.53 14.64
N ARG A 272 -6.82 10.98 14.94
CA ARG A 272 -6.53 11.97 16.00
C ARG A 272 -6.69 13.42 15.53
N ALA A 273 -6.53 13.66 14.24
CA ALA A 273 -6.46 14.99 13.67
C ALA A 273 -7.78 15.77 13.78
N THR A 274 -7.66 17.09 13.86
CA THR A 274 -8.82 17.99 14.00
C THR A 274 -9.30 18.48 12.63
N PRO A 275 -10.59 18.30 12.27
CA PRO A 275 -11.08 18.76 10.98
C PRO A 275 -11.14 20.28 10.91
N THR A 276 -10.74 20.83 9.76
CA THR A 276 -10.79 22.29 9.51
C THR A 276 -12.22 22.80 9.35
N ARG A 277 -13.17 21.92 8.95
CA ARG A 277 -14.59 22.24 8.80
C ARG A 277 -15.45 21.43 9.75
N ARG A 278 -16.15 22.11 10.67
CA ARG A 278 -17.14 21.49 11.57
C ARG A 278 -18.38 20.97 10.84
N THR A 279 -18.72 21.53 9.67
CA THR A 279 -19.90 21.14 8.88
C THR A 279 -19.83 19.70 8.34
N LEU A 280 -18.63 19.18 8.07
CA LEU A 280 -18.42 17.77 7.68
C LEU A 280 -18.68 16.80 8.82
N LEU A 281 -18.36 17.17 10.07
CA LEU A 281 -18.72 16.38 11.26
C LEU A 281 -20.24 16.29 11.47
N VAL A 282 -20.95 17.38 11.18
CA VAL A 282 -22.42 17.42 11.20
C VAL A 282 -22.99 16.60 10.07
N ARG A 283 -22.47 16.73 8.84
CA ARG A 283 -22.92 15.92 7.69
C ARG A 283 -22.72 14.42 7.94
N ARG A 284 -21.57 14.01 8.45
CA ARG A 284 -21.33 12.60 8.84
C ARG A 284 -22.26 12.15 9.97
N ALA A 285 -22.51 13.00 10.97
CA ALA A 285 -23.48 12.70 12.01
C ALA A 285 -24.90 12.52 11.45
N VAL A 286 -25.30 13.35 10.47
CA VAL A 286 -26.60 13.25 9.79
C VAL A 286 -26.70 12.01 8.91
N VAL A 287 -25.65 11.68 8.13
CA VAL A 287 -25.61 10.47 7.29
C VAL A 287 -25.63 9.21 8.16
N ALA A 288 -24.81 9.16 9.20
CA ALA A 288 -24.83 8.08 10.15
C ALA A 288 -26.17 7.97 10.88
N TRP A 289 -26.79 9.11 11.24
CA TRP A 289 -28.14 9.13 11.82
C TRP A 289 -29.17 8.53 10.86
N ARG A 290 -29.08 8.80 9.55
CA ARG A 290 -29.99 8.19 8.56
C ARG A 290 -29.87 6.67 8.55
N TRP A 291 -28.66 6.13 8.59
CA TRP A 291 -28.45 4.67 8.65
C TRP A 291 -28.96 4.07 9.97
N THR A 292 -28.69 4.72 11.11
CA THR A 292 -29.22 4.28 12.41
C THR A 292 -30.75 4.35 12.46
N ALA A 293 -31.35 5.40 11.90
CA ALA A 293 -32.81 5.55 11.83
C ALA A 293 -33.44 4.50 10.91
N THR A 294 -32.80 4.17 9.78
CA THR A 294 -33.25 3.11 8.87
C THR A 294 -33.18 1.74 9.56
N ALA A 295 -32.11 1.46 10.30
CA ALA A 295 -32.00 0.25 11.11
C ALA A 295 -33.10 0.16 12.18
N MET A 296 -33.32 1.23 12.94
CA MET A 296 -34.36 1.27 13.97
C MET A 296 -35.74 1.03 13.37
N ALA A 297 -36.10 1.74 12.29
CA ALA A 297 -37.39 1.59 11.64
C ALA A 297 -37.62 0.18 11.09
N THR A 298 -36.60 -0.42 10.48
CA THR A 298 -36.68 -1.78 9.91
C THR A 298 -36.73 -2.87 10.99
N VAL A 299 -36.01 -2.70 12.11
CA VAL A 299 -36.14 -3.58 13.29
C VAL A 299 -37.54 -3.50 13.89
N THR A 300 -38.07 -2.29 14.09
CA THR A 300 -39.43 -2.10 14.63
C THR A 300 -40.48 -2.72 13.70
N ALA A 301 -40.36 -2.50 12.38
CA ALA A 301 -41.25 -3.12 11.41
C ALA A 301 -41.14 -4.65 11.40
N ALA A 302 -39.93 -5.20 11.48
CA ALA A 302 -39.70 -6.65 11.55
C ALA A 302 -40.27 -7.27 12.84
N ALA A 303 -40.21 -6.56 13.97
CA ALA A 303 -40.75 -7.03 15.25
C ALA A 303 -42.28 -7.11 15.27
N LEU A 304 -42.95 -6.28 14.47
CA LEU A 304 -44.42 -6.27 14.31
C LEU A 304 -44.93 -7.35 13.33
N LEU A 305 -44.04 -8.03 12.60
CA LEU A 305 -44.39 -9.06 11.63
C LEU A 305 -44.31 -10.47 12.23
N ALA A 306 -45.28 -11.31 11.85
CA ALA A 306 -45.19 -12.75 12.05
C ALA A 306 -43.99 -13.33 11.27
N PRO A 307 -43.45 -14.49 11.69
CA PRO A 307 -42.36 -15.18 10.97
C PRO A 307 -42.69 -15.33 9.48
N SER A 308 -41.92 -14.66 8.61
CA SER A 308 -42.16 -14.58 7.17
C SER A 308 -40.91 -14.09 6.43
N ALA A 309 -40.84 -14.31 5.11
CA ALA A 309 -39.74 -13.82 4.27
C ALA A 309 -39.55 -12.28 4.35
N TRP A 310 -40.64 -11.54 4.58
CA TRP A 310 -40.57 -10.08 4.77
C TRP A 310 -39.86 -9.69 6.07
N ARG A 311 -40.06 -10.46 7.14
CA ARG A 311 -39.34 -10.25 8.41
C ARG A 311 -37.85 -10.51 8.23
N GLU A 312 -37.47 -11.58 7.55
CA GLU A 312 -36.07 -11.90 7.26
C GLU A 312 -35.38 -10.80 6.42
N LEU A 313 -36.06 -10.32 5.37
CA LEU A 313 -35.56 -9.24 4.53
C LEU A 313 -35.34 -7.95 5.33
N LEU A 314 -36.30 -7.55 6.17
CA LEU A 314 -36.17 -6.35 7.01
C LEU A 314 -35.06 -6.49 8.04
N THR A 315 -34.85 -7.67 8.63
CA THR A 315 -33.70 -7.92 9.52
C THR A 315 -32.37 -7.84 8.77
N GLY A 316 -32.32 -8.29 7.51
CA GLY A 316 -31.14 -8.14 6.65
C GLY A 316 -30.83 -6.66 6.37
N VAL A 317 -31.84 -5.87 5.97
CA VAL A 317 -31.69 -4.43 5.74
C VAL A 317 -31.25 -3.69 7.01
N ALA A 318 -31.80 -4.07 8.17
CA ALA A 318 -31.37 -3.52 9.45
C ALA A 318 -29.90 -3.82 9.74
N ALA A 319 -29.46 -5.06 9.55
CA ALA A 319 -28.07 -5.45 9.74
C ALA A 319 -27.11 -4.69 8.81
N THR A 320 -27.44 -4.58 7.53
CA THR A 320 -26.63 -3.81 6.56
C THR A 320 -26.60 -2.31 6.91
N SER A 321 -27.72 -1.75 7.34
CA SER A 321 -27.80 -0.34 7.76
C SER A 321 -26.99 -0.07 9.03
N LEU A 322 -26.99 -1.00 10.00
CA LEU A 322 -26.14 -0.90 11.20
C LEU A 322 -24.66 -1.00 10.85
N LEU A 323 -24.28 -1.88 9.92
CA LEU A 323 -22.90 -1.98 9.43
C LEU A 323 -22.46 -0.69 8.74
N ALA A 324 -23.30 -0.11 7.89
CA ALA A 324 -23.02 1.18 7.26
C ALA A 324 -22.91 2.31 8.30
N ALA A 325 -23.80 2.36 9.29
CA ALA A 325 -23.73 3.32 10.39
C ALA A 325 -22.45 3.17 11.24
N ALA A 326 -22.00 1.92 11.44
CA ALA A 326 -20.79 1.60 12.19
C ALA A 326 -19.51 1.98 11.43
N ASP A 327 -19.47 1.76 10.11
CA ASP A 327 -18.32 2.15 9.29
C ASP A 327 -18.20 3.68 9.19
N GLU A 328 -19.32 4.39 9.02
CA GLU A 328 -19.35 5.86 8.99
C GLU A 328 -18.95 6.49 10.34
N ASN A 329 -19.27 5.80 11.46
CA ASN A 329 -18.87 6.21 12.82
C ASN A 329 -17.58 5.55 13.31
N ARG A 330 -16.84 4.83 12.46
CA ARG A 330 -15.75 3.94 12.90
C ARG A 330 -14.67 4.65 13.70
N ALA A 331 -14.34 5.90 13.35
CA ALA A 331 -13.40 6.73 14.10
C ALA A 331 -13.95 7.09 15.50
N ARG A 332 -15.24 7.40 15.63
CA ARG A 332 -15.90 7.67 16.92
C ARG A 332 -15.97 6.42 17.80
N PHE A 333 -16.31 5.27 17.22
CA PHE A 333 -16.33 4.00 17.95
C PHE A 333 -14.95 3.60 18.43
N ARG A 334 -13.90 3.77 17.62
CA ARG A 334 -12.51 3.53 18.05
C ARG A 334 -12.09 4.44 19.19
N LEU A 335 -12.42 5.73 19.12
CA LEU A 335 -12.16 6.69 20.21
C LEU A 335 -12.92 6.33 21.49
N LEU A 336 -14.20 5.96 21.38
CA LEU A 336 -15.00 5.52 22.52
C LEU A 336 -14.44 4.24 23.14
N TRP A 337 -14.04 3.28 22.31
CA TRP A 337 -13.46 2.01 22.72
C TRP A 337 -12.09 2.17 23.41
N ARG A 338 -11.22 3.05 22.89
CA ARG A 338 -9.96 3.40 23.56
C ARG A 338 -10.18 4.05 24.92
N ARG A 339 -11.15 4.98 25.00
CA ARG A 339 -11.56 5.58 26.29
C ARG A 339 -12.10 4.55 27.27
N LEU A 340 -12.88 3.58 26.79
CA LEU A 340 -13.40 2.48 27.62
C LEU A 340 -12.27 1.52 28.08
N LYS A 341 -11.19 1.42 27.32
CA LYS A 341 -9.99 0.62 27.67
C LYS A 341 -8.94 1.38 28.49
N GLY A 342 -9.13 2.69 28.74
CA GLY A 342 -8.14 3.52 29.42
C GLY A 342 -6.85 3.73 28.61
N GLU A 343 -6.89 3.51 27.30
CA GLU A 343 -5.76 3.76 26.40
C GLU A 343 -5.83 5.21 25.89
N PRO A 344 -4.70 5.95 25.87
CA PRO A 344 -4.66 7.35 25.43
C PRO A 344 -5.07 7.56 23.96
#